data_AF-A0A5J5BRN8-F1
#
_entry.id   AF-A0A5J5BRN8-F1
#
_cell.length_a   1.000
_cell.length_b   1.000
_cell.length_c   1.000
_cell.angle_alpha   90.00
_cell.angle_beta   90.00
_cell.angle_gamma   90.00
#
_symmetry.space_group_name_H-M   'P 1'
#
loop_
_entity.id
_entity.type
_entity.pdbx_description
1 polymer ?
#
loop_
_entity_poly.entity_id
_entity_poly.type
_entity_poly.pdbx_seq_one_letter_code
_entity_poly.pdbx_strand_id
1 'polypeptide(L)'
;MGFATGGKTFFLWGGCMMMHANDFRNDRHGVVSELQDGGYSDDMTLASIAGNVFQCFTSSRAHKRLITSPPVAVFPHPLASDLSFSRYWNYLRKQTFVLESYTTKVNWIMNRALFSSHCYLSWGFVAPYFMAVIHVAAALRIHSKGYSLEETALTSRGLLLVGCLTICTIVELLSMWNLTRIEVRLCNMLSPEAPPLSLRSYNWCLVFVAILVDNFLYLVSAMRSHFSQSINWSGIRYHLKNGKIHKIERSKDKGPKYTDLGGKHLYGKKGAPPKASMLGSLSRSLAQWRQPKKFDV
;
A
#
# COMPACT_ATOMS: atom_id res chain seq x y z
N MET A 1 -1.03 6.74 4.66
CA MET A 1 -0.33 7.04 5.94
C MET A 1 -1.34 6.86 7.05
N GLY A 2 -0.96 6.13 8.10
CA GLY A 2 -1.78 5.93 9.31
C GLY A 2 -1.68 4.50 9.85
N PHE A 3 -0.97 4.32 10.96
CA PHE A 3 -1.10 3.15 11.84
C PHE A 3 -1.09 3.59 13.31
N ALA A 4 -1.82 2.85 14.15
CA ALA A 4 -2.03 3.12 15.57
C ALA A 4 -0.70 3.29 16.32
N THR A 5 -0.37 4.53 16.68
CA THR A 5 0.88 4.93 17.33
C THR A 5 0.84 4.74 18.85
N GLY A 6 0.15 3.70 19.35
CA GLY A 6 0.16 3.41 20.79
C GLY A 6 -1.11 2.76 21.33
N GLY A 7 -0.93 1.90 22.33
CA GLY A 7 -2.02 1.41 23.17
C GLY A 7 -2.49 -0.01 22.81
N LYS A 8 -3.66 -0.38 23.32
CA LYS A 8 -4.26 -1.71 23.11
C LYS A 8 -5.29 -1.62 21.99
N THR A 9 -5.17 -2.51 21.01
CA THR A 9 -6.04 -2.56 19.82
C THR A 9 -6.46 -4.00 19.52
N PHE A 10 -7.62 -4.14 18.89
CA PHE A 10 -8.09 -5.40 18.28
C PHE A 10 -7.73 -5.48 16.80
N PHE A 11 -7.31 -4.36 16.20
CA PHE A 11 -6.99 -4.24 14.79
C PHE A 11 -5.52 -3.91 14.60
N LEU A 12 -4.86 -4.69 13.74
CA LEU A 12 -3.49 -4.49 13.30
C LEU A 12 -3.45 -4.72 11.79
N TRP A 13 -2.68 -3.92 11.07
CA TRP A 13 -2.47 -4.12 9.65
C TRP A 13 -1.01 -3.77 9.34
N GLY A 14 -0.22 -4.79 8.98
CA GLY A 14 1.22 -4.71 8.77
C GLY A 14 2.06 -4.47 10.04
N GLY A 15 3.35 -4.23 9.83
CA GLY A 15 4.32 -3.96 10.87
C GLY A 15 5.15 -5.17 11.30
N CYS A 16 5.92 -5.00 12.37
CA CYS A 16 6.66 -6.09 13.01
C CYS A 16 5.83 -6.65 14.16
N MET A 17 5.55 -7.94 14.11
CA MET A 17 4.76 -8.63 15.14
C MET A 17 5.67 -9.49 16.01
N MET A 18 5.48 -9.37 17.32
CA MET A 18 6.16 -10.21 18.30
C MET A 18 5.11 -10.97 19.10
N MET A 19 5.32 -12.27 19.28
CA MET A 19 4.50 -13.12 20.13
C MET A 19 5.38 -13.95 21.05
N HIS A 20 4.84 -14.35 22.19
CA HIS A 20 5.57 -15.18 23.14
C HIS A 20 5.88 -16.55 22.50
N ALA A 21 7.15 -16.94 22.48
CA ALA A 21 7.58 -18.15 21.79
C ALA A 21 6.88 -19.42 22.28
N ASN A 22 6.55 -19.52 23.58
CA ASN A 22 5.83 -20.67 24.11
C ASN A 22 4.35 -20.70 23.70
N ASP A 23 3.75 -19.55 23.41
CA ASP A 23 2.36 -19.49 22.96
C ASP A 23 2.27 -19.96 21.50
N PHE A 24 3.29 -19.67 20.68
CA PHE A 24 3.43 -20.19 19.32
C PHE A 24 3.75 -21.69 19.30
N ARG A 25 4.80 -22.13 20.03
CA ARG A 25 5.26 -23.54 20.01
C ARG A 25 4.20 -24.53 20.49
N ASN A 26 3.42 -24.14 21.48
CA ASN A 26 2.36 -24.98 22.04
C ASN A 26 0.98 -24.71 21.41
N ASP A 27 0.94 -23.92 20.33
CA ASP A 27 -0.28 -23.50 19.64
C ASP A 27 -1.42 -23.05 20.58
N ARG A 28 -1.08 -22.32 21.65
CA ARG A 28 -2.02 -22.05 22.76
C ARG A 28 -3.25 -21.26 22.35
N HIS A 29 -3.17 -20.58 21.22
CA HIS A 29 -4.22 -19.70 20.71
C HIS A 29 -4.64 -20.08 19.27
N GLY A 30 -4.23 -21.24 18.77
CA GLY A 30 -4.60 -21.72 17.44
C GLY A 30 -3.90 -21.02 16.27
N VAL A 31 -2.91 -20.15 16.52
CA VAL A 31 -2.15 -19.44 15.47
C VAL A 31 -1.52 -20.43 14.48
N VAL A 32 -0.89 -21.49 14.98
CA VAL A 32 -0.20 -22.47 14.14
C VAL A 32 -1.22 -23.31 13.38
N SER A 33 -2.28 -23.76 14.05
CA SER A 33 -3.38 -24.51 13.40
C SER A 33 -4.05 -23.69 12.30
N GLU A 34 -4.34 -22.42 12.53
CA GLU A 34 -4.98 -21.53 11.55
C GLU A 34 -4.09 -21.28 10.32
N LEU A 35 -2.78 -21.10 10.52
CA LEU A 35 -1.82 -20.99 9.42
C LEU A 35 -1.66 -22.31 8.65
N GLN A 36 -1.70 -23.46 9.34
CA GLN A 36 -1.66 -24.79 8.70
C GLN A 36 -2.93 -25.09 7.89
N ASP A 37 -4.09 -24.60 8.35
CA ASP A 37 -5.39 -24.73 7.68
C ASP A 37 -5.55 -23.75 6.49
N GLY A 38 -4.44 -23.22 5.98
CA GLY A 38 -4.41 -22.35 4.81
C GLY A 38 -4.73 -20.89 5.10
N GLY A 39 -4.76 -20.47 6.37
CA GLY A 39 -4.73 -19.07 6.75
C GLY A 39 -3.52 -18.34 6.15
N TYR A 40 -3.72 -17.11 5.73
CA TYR A 40 -2.68 -16.25 5.18
C TYR A 40 -2.85 -14.84 5.72
N SER A 41 -1.73 -14.12 5.83
CA SER A 41 -1.61 -12.87 6.59
C SER A 41 -1.57 -13.09 8.11
N ASP A 42 -0.37 -12.94 8.64
CA ASP A 42 -0.08 -12.98 10.08
C ASP A 42 -0.85 -11.89 10.84
N ASP A 43 -0.88 -10.66 10.32
CA ASP A 43 -1.63 -9.54 10.90
C ASP A 43 -3.14 -9.78 11.02
N MET A 44 -3.80 -10.28 9.97
CA MET A 44 -5.23 -10.59 9.98
C MET A 44 -5.55 -11.81 10.83
N THR A 45 -4.67 -12.82 10.82
CA THR A 45 -4.80 -13.99 11.69
C THR A 45 -4.72 -13.58 13.17
N LEU A 46 -3.71 -12.79 13.53
CA LEU A 46 -3.54 -12.25 14.88
C LEU A 46 -4.67 -11.30 15.28
N ALA A 47 -5.13 -10.43 14.36
CA ALA A 47 -6.28 -9.56 14.59
C ALA A 47 -7.56 -10.38 14.83
N SER A 48 -7.75 -11.50 14.15
CA SER A 48 -8.90 -12.38 14.38
C SER A 48 -8.85 -13.07 15.74
N ILE A 49 -7.66 -13.44 16.22
CA ILE A 49 -7.45 -14.04 17.54
C ILE A 49 -7.66 -13.00 18.65
N ALA A 50 -7.15 -11.78 18.46
CA ALA A 50 -7.29 -10.67 19.42
C ALA A 50 -8.71 -10.05 19.43
N GLY A 51 -9.35 -10.01 18.27
CA GLY A 51 -10.64 -9.38 17.99
C GLY A 51 -11.85 -10.28 18.20
N ASN A 52 -11.70 -11.47 18.80
CA ASN A 52 -12.79 -12.41 19.12
C ASN A 52 -13.74 -11.91 20.23
N VAL A 53 -14.11 -10.64 20.18
CA VAL A 53 -15.17 -10.00 20.98
C VAL A 53 -16.54 -10.59 20.63
N PHE A 54 -16.78 -11.03 19.39
CA PHE A 54 -18.06 -11.66 19.03
C PHE A 54 -18.23 -13.07 19.62
N GLN A 55 -17.13 -13.78 19.84
CA GLN A 55 -17.15 -15.07 20.56
C GLN A 55 -17.40 -14.90 22.08
N CYS A 56 -17.28 -13.67 22.60
CA CYS A 56 -17.62 -13.33 23.97
C CYS A 56 -19.14 -13.42 24.24
N PHE A 57 -19.98 -13.41 23.20
CA PHE A 57 -21.44 -13.60 23.34
C PHE A 57 -21.87 -15.07 23.32
N THR A 58 -21.01 -16.02 22.92
CA THR A 58 -21.43 -17.42 22.69
C THR A 58 -20.52 -18.48 23.31
N SER A 59 -19.32 -18.16 23.81
CA SER A 59 -18.44 -19.17 24.39
C SER A 59 -17.48 -18.64 25.46
N SER A 60 -17.55 -19.20 26.66
CA SER A 60 -16.78 -18.85 27.87
C SER A 60 -15.25 -19.11 27.79
N ARG A 61 -14.67 -19.28 26.60
CA ARG A 61 -13.25 -19.61 26.37
C ARG A 61 -12.50 -18.71 25.38
N ALA A 62 -13.06 -17.55 24.99
CA ALA A 62 -12.34 -16.63 24.12
C ALA A 62 -11.26 -15.85 24.90
N HIS A 63 -9.99 -16.02 24.53
CA HIS A 63 -8.85 -15.34 25.14
C HIS A 63 -8.96 -13.81 24.96
N LYS A 64 -9.27 -13.08 26.03
CA LYS A 64 -9.38 -11.60 26.08
C LYS A 64 -8.00 -10.91 25.96
N ARG A 65 -7.24 -11.17 24.90
CA ARG A 65 -5.91 -10.58 24.70
C ARG A 65 -5.94 -9.56 23.58
N LEU A 66 -5.64 -8.31 23.95
CA LEU A 66 -5.51 -7.20 23.01
C LEU A 66 -4.06 -7.12 22.49
N ILE A 67 -3.90 -6.69 21.25
CA ILE A 67 -2.60 -6.38 20.67
C ILE A 67 -2.12 -5.08 21.30
N THR A 68 -0.88 -5.05 21.79
CA THR A 68 -0.29 -3.82 22.34
C THR A 68 0.71 -3.26 21.34
N SER A 69 0.43 -2.05 20.84
CA SER A 69 1.35 -1.30 19.97
C SER A 69 2.16 -0.32 20.83
N PRO A 70 3.49 -0.45 20.89
CA PRO A 70 4.32 0.53 21.57
C PRO A 70 4.34 1.85 20.78
N PRO A 71 4.10 3.00 21.44
CA PRO A 71 3.93 4.28 20.75
C PRO A 71 5.19 4.81 20.05
N VAL A 72 6.34 4.26 20.41
CA VAL A 72 7.67 4.72 19.96
C VAL A 72 8.35 3.75 18.99
N ALA A 73 7.69 2.65 18.59
CA ALA A 73 8.29 1.67 17.66
C ALA A 73 7.82 1.90 16.22
N VAL A 74 8.19 3.06 15.66
CA VAL A 74 7.87 3.43 14.28
C VAL A 74 9.08 3.18 13.40
N PHE A 75 8.94 2.30 12.40
CA PHE A 75 10.00 1.95 11.46
C PHE A 75 9.63 2.43 10.05
N PRO A 76 10.24 3.51 9.54
CA PRO A 76 10.00 3.92 8.16
C PRO A 76 10.56 2.86 7.21
N HIS A 77 9.73 2.36 6.30
CA HIS A 77 10.18 1.47 5.23
C HIS A 77 10.53 2.32 3.99
N PRO A 78 11.82 2.50 3.65
CA PRO A 78 12.19 3.27 2.48
C PRO A 78 11.74 2.54 1.22
N LEU A 79 11.05 3.26 0.35
CA LEU A 79 10.64 2.74 -0.96
C LEU A 79 11.87 2.43 -1.82
N ALA A 80 11.77 1.38 -2.63
CA ALA A 80 12.77 1.08 -3.63
C ALA A 80 12.96 2.26 -4.60
N SER A 81 14.21 2.52 -5.00
CA SER A 81 14.52 3.59 -5.98
C SER A 81 14.11 3.25 -7.41
N ASP A 82 13.84 1.97 -7.69
CA ASP A 82 13.47 1.43 -9.00
C ASP A 82 12.00 0.98 -9.04
N LEU A 83 11.10 1.87 -8.60
CA LEU A 83 9.66 1.65 -8.67
C LEU A 83 9.17 1.66 -10.12
N SER A 84 8.47 0.60 -10.50
CA SER A 84 7.72 0.53 -11.75
C SER A 84 6.24 0.37 -11.44
N PHE A 85 5.38 0.75 -12.39
CA PHE A 85 3.93 0.57 -12.24
C PHE A 85 3.55 -0.89 -11.97
N SER A 86 4.23 -1.86 -12.59
CA SER A 86 3.99 -3.29 -12.35
C SER A 86 4.26 -3.70 -10.90
N ARG A 87 5.33 -3.18 -10.28
CA ARG A 87 5.65 -3.45 -8.86
C ARG A 87 4.62 -2.82 -7.93
N TYR A 88 4.23 -1.58 -8.21
CA TYR A 88 3.19 -0.90 -7.46
C TYR A 88 1.82 -1.61 -7.59
N TRP A 89 1.45 -2.04 -8.80
CA TRP A 89 0.24 -2.82 -9.04
C TRP A 89 0.27 -4.14 -8.27
N ASN A 90 1.40 -4.85 -8.28
CA ASN A 90 1.56 -6.07 -7.49
C ASN A 90 1.45 -5.80 -5.98
N TYR A 91 1.99 -4.67 -5.50
CA TYR A 91 1.84 -4.26 -4.11
C TYR A 91 0.38 -3.99 -3.72
N LEU A 92 -0.34 -3.17 -4.50
CA LEU A 92 -1.75 -2.87 -4.26
C LEU A 92 -2.61 -4.15 -4.26
N ARG A 93 -2.30 -5.05 -5.20
CA ARG A 93 -2.91 -6.38 -5.30
C ARG A 93 -2.71 -7.25 -4.06
N LYS A 94 -1.56 -7.15 -3.38
CA LYS A 94 -1.32 -7.90 -2.14
C LYS A 94 -2.22 -7.42 -1.01
N GLN A 95 -2.43 -6.10 -0.89
CA GLN A 95 -3.31 -5.54 0.13
C GLN A 95 -4.74 -6.06 -0.03
N THR A 96 -5.25 -6.07 -1.27
CA THR A 96 -6.60 -6.57 -1.57
C THR A 96 -6.70 -8.10 -1.51
N PHE A 97 -5.63 -8.82 -1.86
CA PHE A 97 -5.58 -10.29 -1.79
C PHE A 97 -5.62 -10.80 -0.35
N VAL A 98 -4.91 -10.13 0.57
CA VAL A 98 -4.91 -10.47 2.00
C VAL A 98 -6.32 -10.42 2.58
N LEU A 99 -7.12 -9.42 2.22
CA LEU A 99 -8.50 -9.28 2.69
C LEU A 99 -9.46 -10.37 2.15
N GLU A 100 -9.09 -11.11 1.11
CA GLU A 100 -9.89 -12.26 0.64
C GLU A 100 -9.56 -13.54 1.43
N SER A 101 -8.43 -13.58 2.15
CA SER A 101 -8.07 -14.71 2.99
C SER A 101 -8.69 -14.62 4.39
N TYR A 102 -9.08 -15.75 4.96
CA TYR A 102 -9.66 -15.80 6.30
C TYR A 102 -9.41 -17.16 6.97
N THR A 103 -9.35 -17.13 8.30
CA THR A 103 -9.21 -18.32 9.16
C THR A 103 -10.54 -18.70 9.81
N THR A 104 -11.31 -17.70 10.25
CA THR A 104 -12.60 -17.88 10.92
C THR A 104 -13.72 -17.13 10.20
N LYS A 105 -14.99 -17.47 10.53
CA LYS A 105 -16.16 -16.73 10.00
C LYS A 105 -16.17 -15.27 10.42
N VAL A 106 -15.71 -14.97 11.65
CA VAL A 106 -15.62 -13.59 12.15
C VAL A 106 -14.58 -12.81 11.35
N ASN A 107 -13.40 -13.41 11.12
CA ASN A 107 -12.36 -12.84 10.26
C ASN A 107 -12.88 -12.57 8.85
N TRP A 108 -13.63 -13.52 8.27
CA TRP A 108 -14.26 -13.33 6.95
C TRP A 108 -15.21 -12.12 6.91
N ILE A 109 -16.09 -11.97 7.92
CA ILE A 109 -17.00 -10.82 8.00
C ILE A 109 -16.20 -9.52 8.14
N MET A 110 -15.21 -9.49 9.02
CA MET A 110 -14.36 -8.33 9.27
C MET A 110 -13.62 -7.90 7.99
N ASN A 111 -12.99 -8.85 7.30
CA ASN A 111 -12.25 -8.56 6.07
C ASN A 111 -13.19 -8.09 4.95
N ARG A 112 -14.39 -8.69 4.84
CA ARG A 112 -15.40 -8.23 3.87
C ARG A 112 -15.93 -6.83 4.21
N ALA A 113 -16.08 -6.51 5.49
CA ALA A 113 -16.46 -5.18 5.94
C ALA A 113 -15.35 -4.16 5.61
N LEU A 114 -14.10 -4.43 6.00
CA LEU A 114 -12.94 -3.59 5.69
C LEU A 114 -12.79 -3.39 4.18
N PHE A 115 -12.91 -4.45 3.40
CA PHE A 115 -12.86 -4.40 1.95
C PHE A 115 -13.95 -3.50 1.36
N SER A 116 -15.21 -3.71 1.78
CA SER A 116 -16.36 -2.92 1.29
C SER A 116 -16.26 -1.45 1.70
N SER A 117 -15.91 -1.19 2.96
CA SER A 117 -15.72 0.17 3.49
C SER A 117 -14.59 0.89 2.77
N HIS A 118 -13.45 0.23 2.53
CA HIS A 118 -12.33 0.84 1.81
C HIS A 118 -12.72 1.15 0.35
N CYS A 119 -13.38 0.22 -0.34
CA CYS A 119 -13.92 0.47 -1.69
C CYS A 119 -14.88 1.68 -1.71
N TYR A 120 -15.81 1.74 -0.76
CA TYR A 120 -16.78 2.84 -0.65
C TYR A 120 -16.10 4.18 -0.36
N LEU A 121 -15.19 4.23 0.62
CA LEU A 121 -14.48 5.46 0.99
C LEU A 121 -13.54 5.93 -0.12
N SER A 122 -12.81 5.03 -0.77
CA SER A 122 -11.92 5.37 -1.88
C SER A 122 -12.67 5.96 -3.07
N TRP A 123 -13.79 5.34 -3.48
CA TRP A 123 -14.59 5.90 -4.57
C TRP A 123 -15.42 7.12 -4.16
N GLY A 124 -15.88 7.17 -2.90
CA GLY A 124 -16.48 8.36 -2.32
C GLY A 124 -15.53 9.55 -2.31
N PHE A 125 -14.22 9.30 -2.13
CA PHE A 125 -13.18 10.33 -2.25
C PHE A 125 -12.94 10.73 -3.71
N VAL A 126 -12.89 9.78 -4.66
CA VAL A 126 -12.52 10.07 -6.06
C VAL A 126 -13.69 10.65 -6.88
N ALA A 127 -14.92 10.18 -6.68
CA ALA A 127 -16.07 10.56 -7.49
C ALA A 127 -16.37 12.08 -7.53
N PRO A 128 -16.26 12.85 -6.42
CA PRO A 128 -16.42 14.30 -6.44
C PRO A 128 -15.50 15.02 -7.42
N TYR A 129 -14.27 14.53 -7.63
CA TYR A 129 -13.33 15.15 -8.56
C TYR A 129 -13.73 14.93 -10.03
N PHE A 130 -14.26 13.74 -10.37
CA PHE A 130 -14.84 13.51 -11.69
C PHE A 130 -16.04 14.43 -11.94
N MET A 131 -16.94 14.56 -10.95
CA MET A 131 -18.07 15.46 -11.03
C MET A 131 -17.65 16.93 -11.14
N ALA A 132 -16.59 17.33 -10.44
CA ALA A 132 -16.05 18.68 -10.52
C ALA A 132 -15.55 19.03 -11.92
N VAL A 133 -14.84 18.11 -12.59
CA VAL A 133 -14.41 18.29 -13.98
C VAL A 133 -15.61 18.48 -14.91
N ILE A 134 -16.67 17.68 -14.72
CA ILE A 134 -17.91 17.81 -15.51
C ILE A 134 -18.55 19.19 -15.29
N HIS A 135 -18.68 19.65 -14.04
CA HIS A 135 -19.25 20.95 -13.73
C HIS A 135 -18.44 22.12 -14.28
N VAL A 136 -17.10 22.05 -14.20
CA VAL A 136 -16.21 23.06 -14.79
C VAL A 136 -16.33 23.07 -16.32
N ALA A 137 -16.34 21.90 -16.96
CA ALA A 137 -16.51 21.79 -18.40
C ALA A 137 -17.88 22.33 -18.87
N ALA A 138 -18.95 22.05 -18.12
CA ALA A 138 -20.27 22.60 -18.38
C ALA A 138 -20.30 24.13 -18.26
N ALA A 139 -19.66 24.69 -17.22
CA ALA A 139 -19.55 26.14 -17.03
C ALA A 139 -18.79 26.84 -18.15
N LEU A 140 -17.65 26.27 -18.58
CA LEU A 140 -16.86 26.79 -19.69
C LEU A 140 -17.67 26.76 -21.00
N ARG A 141 -18.44 25.69 -21.24
CA ARG A 141 -19.30 25.57 -22.41
C ARG A 141 -20.39 26.65 -22.42
N ILE A 142 -21.05 26.92 -21.29
CA ILE A 142 -22.08 27.96 -21.19
C ILE A 142 -21.48 29.34 -21.44
N HIS A 143 -20.33 29.63 -20.83
CA HIS A 143 -19.62 30.89 -21.06
C HIS A 143 -19.29 31.11 -22.56
N SER A 144 -18.92 30.04 -23.27
CA SER A 144 -18.57 30.13 -24.70
C SER A 144 -19.76 30.26 -25.66
N LYS A 145 -20.97 29.81 -25.28
CA LYS A 145 -22.12 29.69 -26.19
C LYS A 145 -23.34 30.56 -25.85
N GLY A 146 -23.33 31.27 -24.71
CA GLY A 146 -24.38 32.26 -24.37
C GLY A 146 -25.79 31.67 -24.25
N TYR A 147 -26.02 30.83 -23.24
CA TYR A 147 -27.25 30.03 -23.06
C TYR A 147 -28.27 30.60 -22.05
N SER A 148 -29.43 29.92 -21.92
CA SER A 148 -30.62 30.32 -21.15
C SER A 148 -30.44 30.32 -19.61
N LEU A 149 -31.38 30.95 -18.92
CA LEU A 149 -31.36 31.21 -17.47
C LEU A 149 -31.38 29.93 -16.61
N GLU A 150 -32.07 28.88 -17.06
CA GLU A 150 -32.19 27.60 -16.35
C GLU A 150 -30.88 26.79 -16.34
N GLU A 151 -30.16 26.75 -17.48
CA GLU A 151 -28.82 26.13 -17.57
C GLU A 151 -27.78 26.88 -16.72
N THR A 152 -27.96 28.19 -16.58
CA THR A 152 -27.09 29.05 -15.76
C THR A 152 -27.25 28.75 -14.26
N ALA A 153 -28.48 28.48 -13.78
CA ALA A 153 -28.75 28.18 -12.38
C ALA A 153 -28.18 26.81 -11.92
N LEU A 154 -28.34 25.77 -12.75
CA LEU A 154 -27.79 24.43 -12.46
C LEU A 154 -26.25 24.47 -12.40
N THR A 155 -25.63 25.23 -13.30
CA THR A 155 -24.18 25.40 -13.39
C THR A 155 -23.63 26.21 -12.22
N SER A 156 -24.33 27.26 -11.79
CA SER A 156 -23.98 28.05 -10.60
C SER A 156 -23.92 27.18 -9.33
N ARG A 157 -24.91 26.29 -9.14
CA ARG A 157 -24.88 25.31 -8.04
C ARG A 157 -23.71 24.32 -8.17
N GLY A 158 -23.43 23.84 -9.39
CA GLY A 158 -22.28 22.98 -9.66
C GLY A 158 -20.94 23.63 -9.31
N LEU A 159 -20.75 24.89 -9.70
CA LEU A 159 -19.53 25.66 -9.38
C LEU A 159 -19.37 25.91 -7.87
N LEU A 160 -20.46 26.12 -7.15
CA LEU A 160 -20.43 26.19 -5.68
C LEU A 160 -19.91 24.89 -5.08
N LEU A 161 -20.39 23.73 -5.55
CA LEU A 161 -19.90 22.42 -5.09
C LEU A 161 -18.41 22.22 -5.41
N VAL A 162 -17.95 22.66 -6.60
CA VAL A 162 -16.52 22.66 -6.96
C VAL A 162 -15.71 23.53 -6.02
N GLY A 163 -16.22 24.71 -5.65
CA GLY A 163 -15.61 25.60 -4.67
C GLY A 163 -15.48 24.94 -3.29
N CYS A 164 -16.56 24.32 -2.80
CA CYS A 164 -16.53 23.56 -1.55
C CYS A 164 -15.51 22.42 -1.59
N LEU A 165 -15.49 21.63 -2.67
CA LEU A 165 -14.51 20.55 -2.85
C LEU A 165 -13.08 21.08 -2.84
N THR A 166 -12.83 22.23 -3.47
CA THR A 166 -11.51 22.87 -3.50
C THR A 166 -11.07 23.26 -2.08
N ILE A 167 -11.95 23.87 -1.29
CA ILE A 167 -11.67 24.23 0.11
C ILE A 167 -11.36 22.98 0.93
N CYS A 168 -12.20 21.94 0.84
CA CYS A 168 -11.97 20.67 1.53
C CYS A 168 -10.62 20.04 1.15
N THR A 169 -10.27 20.08 -0.14
CA THR A 169 -8.99 19.55 -0.64
C THR A 169 -7.79 20.30 -0.05
N ILE A 170 -7.87 21.62 0.04
CA ILE A 170 -6.81 22.44 0.65
C ILE A 170 -6.64 22.09 2.13
N VAL A 171 -7.74 21.99 2.87
CA VAL A 171 -7.73 21.63 4.30
C VAL A 171 -7.13 20.24 4.50
N GLU A 172 -7.50 19.27 3.67
CA GLU A 172 -6.96 17.90 3.72
C GLU A 172 -5.46 17.87 3.44
N LEU A 173 -4.99 18.58 2.40
CA LEU A 173 -3.57 18.65 2.07
C LEU A 173 -2.73 19.31 3.17
N LEU A 174 -3.26 20.36 3.82
CA LEU A 174 -2.62 20.99 4.97
C LEU A 174 -2.56 20.05 6.17
N SER A 175 -3.64 19.30 6.40
CA SER A 175 -3.72 18.31 7.48
C SER A 175 -2.72 17.16 7.27
N MET A 176 -2.67 16.62 6.05
CA MET A 176 -1.72 15.59 5.63
C MET A 176 -0.28 16.06 5.72
N TRP A 177 0.00 17.30 5.31
CA TRP A 177 1.33 17.92 5.47
C TRP A 177 1.73 18.03 6.94
N ASN A 178 0.82 18.48 7.80
CA ASN A 178 1.09 18.62 9.23
C ASN A 178 1.32 17.25 9.88
N LEU A 179 0.49 16.25 9.58
CA LEU A 179 0.66 14.88 10.06
C LEU A 179 2.02 14.31 9.64
N THR A 180 2.34 14.39 8.34
CA THR A 180 3.61 13.90 7.79
C THR A 180 4.80 14.61 8.44
N ARG A 181 4.71 15.93 8.69
CA ARG A 181 5.74 16.69 9.40
C ARG A 181 5.97 16.17 10.81
N ILE A 182 4.90 15.90 11.56
CA ILE A 182 4.99 15.39 12.93
C ILE A 182 5.61 13.99 12.93
N GLU A 183 5.18 13.11 12.02
CA GLU A 183 5.71 11.75 11.89
C GLU A 183 7.21 11.77 11.53
N VAL A 184 7.62 12.62 10.58
CA VAL A 184 9.04 12.79 10.23
C VAL A 184 9.85 13.30 11.43
N ARG A 185 9.32 14.25 12.20
CA ARG A 185 9.99 14.74 13.41
C ARG A 185 10.15 13.63 14.45
N LEU A 186 9.09 12.84 14.66
CA LEU A 186 9.12 11.69 15.58
C LEU A 186 10.17 10.67 15.13
N CYS A 187 10.20 10.30 13.84
CA CYS A 187 11.19 9.36 13.31
C CYS A 187 12.63 9.86 13.51
N ASN A 188 12.88 11.15 13.24
CA ASN A 188 14.20 11.75 13.44
C ASN A 188 14.63 11.78 14.92
N MET A 189 13.68 11.93 15.85
CA MET A 189 13.96 11.87 17.29
C MET A 189 14.23 10.45 17.77
N LEU A 190 13.51 9.47 17.23
CA LEU A 190 13.63 8.05 17.62
C LEU A 190 14.85 7.35 17.01
N SER A 191 15.40 7.87 15.90
CA SER A 191 16.55 7.27 15.21
C SER A 191 17.60 8.34 14.86
N PRO A 192 18.33 8.89 15.86
CA PRO A 192 19.33 9.94 15.63
C PRO A 192 20.55 9.46 14.83
N GLU A 193 20.79 8.15 14.80
CA GLU A 193 21.91 7.54 14.05
C GLU A 193 21.62 7.41 12.54
N ALA A 194 20.33 7.48 12.14
CA ALA A 194 19.92 7.39 10.74
C ALA A 194 19.99 8.76 10.05
N PRO A 195 20.16 8.81 8.71
CA PRO A 195 20.06 10.06 7.95
C PRO A 195 18.72 10.76 8.21
N PRO A 196 18.70 12.08 8.48
CA PRO A 196 17.47 12.77 8.83
C PRO A 196 16.50 12.77 7.65
N LEU A 197 15.26 12.35 7.91
CA LEU A 197 14.17 12.44 6.97
C LEU A 197 13.75 13.90 6.81
N SER A 198 13.50 14.34 5.57
CA SER A 198 13.12 15.71 5.24
C SER A 198 11.98 15.74 4.22
N LEU A 199 11.06 16.68 4.41
CA LEU A 199 9.93 16.93 3.51
C LEU A 199 10.22 17.99 2.44
N ARG A 200 11.43 18.56 2.41
CA ARG A 200 11.76 19.64 1.46
C ARG A 200 11.71 19.21 -0.01
N SER A 201 11.92 17.92 -0.29
CA SER A 201 11.89 17.36 -1.64
C SER A 201 10.48 16.94 -2.10
N TYR A 202 9.46 17.08 -1.25
CA TYR A 202 8.12 16.58 -1.55
C TYR A 202 7.36 17.56 -2.43
N ASN A 203 6.89 17.08 -3.59
CA ASN A 203 5.93 17.80 -4.41
C ASN A 203 4.51 17.42 -3.96
N TRP A 204 3.85 18.30 -3.21
CA TRP A 204 2.52 18.06 -2.64
C TRP A 204 1.41 17.93 -3.69
N CYS A 205 1.56 18.57 -4.85
CA CYS A 205 0.65 18.35 -5.97
C CYS A 205 0.77 16.91 -6.48
N LEU A 206 1.99 16.40 -6.62
CA LEU A 206 2.21 15.01 -7.03
C LEU A 206 1.74 14.01 -5.97
N VAL A 207 1.90 14.33 -4.68
CA VAL A 207 1.34 13.53 -3.58
C VAL A 207 -0.18 13.46 -3.69
N PHE A 208 -0.84 14.58 -3.95
CA PHE A 208 -2.29 14.62 -4.14
C PHE A 208 -2.74 13.75 -5.32
N VAL A 209 -2.08 13.90 -6.48
CA VAL A 209 -2.35 13.07 -7.66
C VAL A 209 -2.15 11.58 -7.34
N ALA A 210 -1.09 11.24 -6.59
CA ALA A 210 -0.83 9.87 -6.18
C ALA A 210 -1.95 9.32 -5.27
N ILE A 211 -2.49 10.12 -4.34
CA ILE A 211 -3.62 9.72 -3.49
C ILE A 211 -4.87 9.46 -4.34
N LEU A 212 -5.17 10.32 -5.31
CA LEU A 212 -6.29 10.10 -6.24
C LEU A 212 -6.14 8.82 -7.05
N VAL A 213 -4.96 8.60 -7.62
CA VAL A 213 -4.64 7.40 -8.40
C VAL A 213 -4.73 6.15 -7.56
N ASP A 214 -4.18 6.16 -6.34
CA ASP A 214 -4.20 5.02 -5.41
C ASP A 214 -5.63 4.61 -5.04
N ASN A 215 -6.47 5.58 -4.64
CA ASN A 215 -7.87 5.35 -4.30
C ASN A 215 -8.69 4.86 -5.52
N PHE A 216 -8.43 5.41 -6.71
CA PHE A 216 -9.09 4.94 -7.92
C PHE A 216 -8.72 3.48 -8.23
N LEU A 217 -7.42 3.17 -8.18
CA LEU A 217 -6.90 1.84 -8.49
C LEU A 217 -7.28 0.80 -7.44
N TYR A 218 -7.55 1.20 -6.19
CA TYR A 218 -7.94 0.28 -5.12
C TYR A 218 -9.18 -0.55 -5.52
N LEU A 219 -10.24 0.09 -6.04
CA LEU A 219 -11.44 -0.63 -6.49
C LEU A 219 -11.14 -1.58 -7.66
N VAL A 220 -10.31 -1.15 -8.61
CA VAL A 220 -9.91 -1.98 -9.75
C VAL A 220 -9.12 -3.20 -9.25
N SER A 221 -8.21 -3.01 -8.29
CA SER A 221 -7.44 -4.07 -7.66
C SER A 221 -8.33 -5.03 -6.87
N ALA A 222 -9.31 -4.49 -6.15
CA ALA A 222 -10.32 -5.22 -5.39
C ALA A 222 -11.15 -6.15 -6.30
N MET A 223 -11.75 -5.63 -7.37
CA MET A 223 -12.47 -6.43 -8.36
C MET A 223 -11.57 -7.50 -8.96
N ARG A 224 -10.36 -7.10 -9.38
CA ARG A 224 -9.39 -8.04 -9.95
C ARG A 224 -9.04 -9.14 -8.93
N SER A 225 -9.00 -8.85 -7.63
CA SER A 225 -8.61 -9.82 -6.57
C SER A 225 -9.69 -10.85 -6.38
N HIS A 226 -10.94 -10.42 -6.45
CA HIS A 226 -12.07 -11.32 -6.46
C HIS A 226 -12.01 -12.33 -7.62
N PHE A 227 -11.72 -11.87 -8.84
CA PHE A 227 -11.65 -12.74 -10.03
C PHE A 227 -10.33 -13.53 -10.17
N SER A 228 -9.27 -13.10 -9.49
CA SER A 228 -7.94 -13.71 -9.61
C SER A 228 -7.36 -14.01 -8.25
N GLN A 229 -7.61 -15.24 -7.85
CA GLN A 229 -7.21 -15.84 -6.59
C GLN A 229 -5.75 -16.31 -6.63
N SER A 230 -4.87 -15.54 -7.28
CA SER A 230 -3.44 -15.81 -7.28
C SER A 230 -2.64 -14.51 -7.15
N ILE A 231 -1.54 -14.57 -6.40
CA ILE A 231 -0.63 -13.44 -6.20
C ILE A 231 0.82 -13.89 -6.25
N ASN A 232 1.69 -13.03 -6.78
CA ASN A 232 3.13 -13.22 -6.69
C ASN A 232 3.68 -12.40 -5.54
N TRP A 233 4.34 -13.08 -4.60
CA TRP A 233 5.03 -12.45 -3.50
C TRP A 233 6.52 -12.75 -3.60
N SER A 234 7.30 -11.78 -4.07
CA SER A 234 8.76 -11.91 -4.17
C SER A 234 9.24 -13.20 -4.86
N GLY A 235 8.56 -13.61 -5.95
CA GLY A 235 8.90 -14.81 -6.72
C GLY A 235 8.21 -16.11 -6.28
N ILE A 236 7.44 -16.09 -5.19
CA ILE A 236 6.59 -17.20 -4.75
C ILE A 236 5.15 -16.91 -5.16
N ARG A 237 4.52 -17.83 -5.90
CA ARG A 237 3.12 -17.68 -6.28
C ARG A 237 2.21 -18.41 -5.29
N TYR A 238 1.26 -17.68 -4.75
CA TYR A 238 0.24 -18.19 -3.83
C TYR A 238 -1.09 -18.27 -4.56
N HIS A 239 -1.84 -19.35 -4.33
CA HIS A 239 -3.17 -19.55 -4.88
C HIS A 239 -4.19 -19.74 -3.75
N LEU A 240 -5.22 -18.89 -3.75
CA LEU A 240 -6.37 -18.99 -2.87
C LEU A 240 -7.45 -19.88 -3.49
N LYS A 241 -8.11 -20.67 -2.64
CA LYS A 241 -9.34 -21.39 -2.95
C LYS A 241 -10.22 -21.31 -1.71
N ASN A 242 -11.44 -20.79 -1.85
CA ASN A 242 -12.38 -20.59 -0.73
C ASN A 242 -11.74 -19.81 0.45
N GLY A 243 -11.01 -18.73 0.13
CA GLY A 243 -10.35 -17.87 1.13
C GLY A 243 -9.17 -18.50 1.88
N LYS A 244 -8.72 -19.69 1.46
CA LYS A 244 -7.57 -20.40 2.04
C LYS A 244 -6.50 -20.65 1.00
N ILE A 245 -5.24 -20.64 1.42
CA ILE A 245 -4.11 -20.98 0.55
C ILE A 245 -4.16 -22.48 0.27
N HIS A 246 -4.37 -22.82 -0.99
CA HIS A 246 -4.46 -24.21 -1.42
C HIS A 246 -3.19 -24.68 -2.14
N LYS A 247 -2.47 -23.77 -2.79
CA LYS A 247 -1.25 -24.10 -3.55
C LYS A 247 -0.21 -22.98 -3.44
N ILE A 248 1.04 -23.40 -3.27
CA ILE A 248 2.21 -22.50 -3.26
C ILE A 248 3.19 -22.99 -4.34
N GLU A 249 3.44 -22.19 -5.35
CA GLU A 249 4.43 -22.47 -6.39
C GLU A 249 5.72 -21.71 -6.06
N ARG A 250 6.77 -22.45 -5.71
CA ARG A 250 8.12 -21.91 -5.55
C ARG A 250 8.89 -22.20 -6.83
N SER A 251 9.17 -21.17 -7.63
CA SER A 251 10.07 -21.32 -8.79
C SER A 251 11.46 -21.67 -8.25
N LYS A 252 11.94 -22.90 -8.50
CA LYS A 252 13.25 -23.36 -8.02
C LYS A 252 14.44 -22.63 -8.66
N ASP A 253 14.27 -21.89 -9.77
CA ASP A 253 15.43 -21.31 -10.51
C ASP A 253 15.29 -19.90 -11.11
N LYS A 254 14.17 -19.17 -11.00
CA LYS A 254 14.00 -17.85 -11.66
C LYS A 254 13.14 -16.84 -10.88
N GLY A 255 13.31 -16.75 -9.56
CA GLY A 255 12.68 -15.68 -8.78
C GLY A 255 13.41 -14.33 -9.00
N PRO A 256 12.71 -13.19 -9.10
CA PRO A 256 13.38 -11.89 -9.05
C PRO A 256 14.16 -11.78 -7.72
N LYS A 257 15.45 -11.41 -7.79
CA LYS A 257 16.35 -11.24 -6.62
C LYS A 257 15.92 -10.13 -5.64
N TYR A 258 14.75 -9.52 -5.82
CA TYR A 258 14.34 -8.30 -5.15
C TYR A 258 12.91 -8.40 -4.63
N THR A 259 12.71 -7.91 -3.41
CA THR A 259 11.39 -7.74 -2.80
C THR A 259 10.63 -6.61 -3.50
N ASP A 260 9.30 -6.73 -3.61
CA ASP A 260 8.47 -5.87 -4.47
C ASP A 260 8.58 -4.36 -4.16
N LEU A 261 8.98 -3.98 -2.94
CA LEU A 261 9.19 -2.58 -2.52
C LEU A 261 10.49 -2.32 -1.71
N GLY A 262 11.27 -3.34 -1.38
CA GLY A 262 12.45 -3.17 -0.53
C GLY A 262 13.60 -2.47 -1.26
N GLY A 263 14.18 -1.47 -0.62
CA GLY A 263 15.34 -0.74 -1.13
C GLY A 263 16.53 -1.65 -1.46
N LYS A 264 17.12 -1.46 -2.64
CA LYS A 264 18.28 -2.22 -3.12
C LYS A 264 19.54 -2.03 -2.25
N HIS A 265 19.66 -0.91 -1.53
CA HIS A 265 20.82 -0.58 -0.70
C HIS A 265 20.36 0.20 0.55
N LEU A 266 20.21 -0.51 1.68
CA LEU A 266 19.85 0.13 2.95
C LEU A 266 21.04 0.82 3.66
N TYR A 267 22.28 0.54 3.27
CA TYR A 267 23.46 1.30 3.71
C TYR A 267 24.49 1.34 2.59
N GLY A 268 25.02 2.54 2.30
CA GLY A 268 25.80 2.82 1.10
C GLY A 268 27.13 2.06 1.02
N LYS A 269 27.42 1.50 -0.16
CA LYS A 269 28.79 1.50 -0.67
C LYS A 269 29.02 2.83 -1.39
N LYS A 270 29.66 3.78 -0.69
CA LYS A 270 30.43 4.85 -1.33
C LYS A 270 31.46 4.18 -2.25
N GLY A 271 31.50 4.64 -3.51
CA GLY A 271 32.58 4.31 -4.44
C GLY A 271 32.22 3.27 -5.51
N ALA A 272 31.45 3.67 -6.52
CA ALA A 272 31.52 3.05 -7.85
C ALA A 272 31.24 4.15 -8.90
N PRO A 273 32.09 4.30 -9.92
CA PRO A 273 31.94 5.36 -10.92
C PRO A 273 30.68 5.12 -11.78
N PRO A 274 30.07 6.19 -12.32
CA PRO A 274 28.78 6.10 -13.00
C PRO A 274 28.90 5.20 -14.24
N LYS A 275 28.14 4.11 -14.27
CA LYS A 275 28.06 3.23 -15.44
C LYS A 275 27.36 3.96 -16.58
N ALA A 276 28.16 4.13 -17.63
CA ALA A 276 27.84 4.64 -18.95
C ALA A 276 26.47 4.23 -19.49
N SER A 277 25.80 5.19 -20.11
CA SER A 277 24.59 5.02 -20.91
C SER A 277 24.83 4.06 -22.08
N MET A 278 23.80 3.28 -22.44
CA MET A 278 23.81 2.26 -23.49
C MET A 278 24.21 2.77 -24.89
N LEU A 279 24.25 4.08 -25.11
CA LEU A 279 24.74 4.67 -26.36
C LEU A 279 26.28 4.67 -26.48
N GLY A 280 27.01 4.51 -25.36
CA GLY A 280 28.48 4.45 -25.37
C GLY A 280 29.08 3.06 -25.63
N SER A 281 28.31 1.98 -25.53
CA SER A 281 28.82 0.61 -25.77
C SER A 281 28.85 0.23 -27.25
N LEU A 282 27.98 0.84 -28.07
CA LEU A 282 27.92 0.59 -29.51
C LEU A 282 29.06 1.27 -30.27
N SER A 283 29.54 2.43 -29.83
CA SER A 283 30.66 3.14 -30.49
C SER A 283 32.02 2.47 -30.27
N ARG A 284 32.21 1.77 -29.14
CA ARG A 284 33.46 1.04 -28.85
C ARG A 284 33.58 -0.28 -29.62
N SER A 285 32.46 -0.94 -29.90
CA SER A 285 32.42 -2.19 -30.69
C SER A 285 32.91 -1.98 -32.14
N LEU A 286 32.55 -0.84 -32.75
CA LEU A 286 33.00 -0.49 -34.10
C LEU A 286 34.46 -0.03 -34.16
N ALA A 287 34.95 0.63 -33.10
CA ALA A 287 36.33 1.12 -33.05
C ALA A 287 37.38 0.03 -32.80
N GLN A 288 37.00 -1.10 -32.18
CA GLN A 288 37.92 -2.22 -31.91
C GLN A 288 38.08 -3.21 -33.08
N TRP A 289 37.31 -3.06 -34.17
CA TRP A 289 37.43 -3.95 -35.33
C TRP A 289 38.63 -3.62 -36.24
N ARG A 290 39.21 -2.42 -36.09
CA ARG A 290 40.47 -2.04 -36.74
C ARG A 290 41.53 -1.89 -35.66
N GLN A 291 42.33 -2.94 -35.42
CA GLN A 291 43.77 -2.90 -35.11
C GLN A 291 44.27 -4.35 -34.91
N PRO A 292 45.48 -4.71 -35.36
CA PRO A 292 45.92 -6.11 -35.43
C PRO A 292 46.44 -6.62 -34.08
N LYS A 293 46.16 -7.91 -33.80
CA LYS A 293 46.66 -8.66 -32.64
C LYS A 293 48.19 -8.64 -32.60
N LYS A 294 48.78 -8.22 -31.48
CA LYS A 294 50.16 -8.59 -31.11
C LYS A 294 50.13 -9.67 -30.04
N PHE A 295 50.98 -10.67 -30.26
CA PHE A 295 51.16 -11.90 -29.50
C PHE A 295 51.87 -11.71 -28.16
N ASP A 296 51.54 -12.65 -27.28
CA ASP A 296 52.13 -13.22 -26.06
C ASP A 296 53.55 -12.84 -25.59
N VAL A 297 53.70 -12.82 -24.26
CA VAL A 297 54.64 -13.67 -23.50
C VAL A 297 53.88 -14.31 -22.34
#